data_AF-A0A929CQ75-F1
#
_entry.id   AF-A0A929CQ75-F1
#
_cell.length_a   1.000
_cell.length_b   1.000
_cell.length_c   1.000
_cell.angle_alpha   90.00
_cell.angle_beta   90.00
_cell.angle_gamma   90.00
#
_symmetry.space_group_name_H-M   'P 1'
#
loop_
_entity.id
_entity.type
_entity.pdbx_description
1 polymer ?
#
loop_
_entity_poly.entity_id
_entity_poly.type
_entity_poly.pdbx_seq_one_letter_code
_entity_poly.pdbx_strand_id
1 'polypeptide(L)'
;IEFLTDMEGTYNLCFYIAESGIIAPQKNDNSNYGHVPDILDYEHNHVLRTSVWGAWGTEVVSAGISQGETVTEYPSVTIHNDWVTDNCTVIAFIYNTETYNIIQAEETAMIEY
;
A
#
# COMPACT_ATOMS: atom_id res chain seq x y z
N ILE A 1 -5.00 10.03 -11.05
CA ILE A 1 -5.68 10.59 -9.86
C ILE A 1 -6.24 11.93 -10.27
N GLU A 2 -7.56 12.07 -10.31
CA GLU A 2 -8.24 13.33 -10.62
C GLU A 2 -8.55 14.06 -9.31
N PHE A 3 -8.26 15.36 -9.26
CA PHE A 3 -8.57 16.19 -8.10
C PHE A 3 -9.95 16.82 -8.25
N LEU A 4 -10.88 16.45 -7.36
CA LEU A 4 -12.30 16.85 -7.49
C LEU A 4 -12.60 18.25 -6.95
N THR A 5 -11.64 18.86 -6.26
CA THR A 5 -11.70 20.22 -5.69
C THR A 5 -10.33 20.87 -5.78
N ASP A 6 -10.27 22.20 -5.72
CA ASP A 6 -9.00 22.92 -5.53
C ASP A 6 -8.34 22.47 -4.21
N MET A 7 -7.04 22.19 -4.26
CA MET A 7 -6.27 21.78 -3.10
C MET A 7 -4.97 22.57 -3.04
N GLU A 8 -4.63 23.05 -1.85
CA GLU A 8 -3.37 23.76 -1.57
C GLU A 8 -2.38 22.84 -0.85
N GLY A 9 -1.09 23.08 -1.05
CA GLY A 9 0.01 22.37 -0.36
C GLY A 9 0.73 21.33 -1.22
N THR A 10 1.61 20.59 -0.55
CA THR A 10 2.47 19.58 -1.18
C THR A 10 1.92 18.17 -0.93
N TYR A 11 1.86 17.36 -1.98
CA TYR A 11 1.31 16.00 -1.92
C TYR A 11 2.25 14.99 -2.55
N ASN A 12 2.45 13.89 -1.84
CA ASN A 12 3.20 12.74 -2.33
C ASN A 12 2.24 11.59 -2.66
N LEU A 13 2.55 10.91 -3.75
CA LEU A 13 1.91 9.67 -4.17
C LEU A 13 2.80 8.47 -3.79
N CYS A 14 2.18 7.49 -3.14
CA CYS A 14 2.79 6.25 -2.72
C CYS A 14 2.16 5.05 -3.44
N PHE A 15 2.99 4.04 -3.73
CA PHE A 15 2.56 2.74 -4.22
C PHE A 15 3.21 1.65 -3.40
N TYR A 16 2.41 0.89 -2.67
CA TYR A 16 2.84 -0.21 -1.82
C TYR A 16 2.30 -1.54 -2.36
N ILE A 17 3.04 -2.62 -2.13
CA ILE A 17 2.58 -3.97 -2.45
C ILE A 17 2.36 -4.70 -1.13
N ALA A 18 1.16 -5.24 -0.95
CA ALA A 18 0.83 -6.14 0.15
C ALA A 18 0.52 -7.53 -0.40
N GLU A 19 0.70 -8.57 0.41
CA GLU A 19 0.35 -9.94 0.04
C GLU A 19 -0.47 -10.61 1.14
N SER A 20 -1.45 -11.39 0.70
CA SER A 20 -2.38 -12.12 1.55
C SER A 20 -2.19 -13.64 1.44
N GLY A 21 -2.79 -14.39 2.36
CA GLY A 21 -2.74 -15.86 2.34
C GLY A 21 -1.37 -16.48 2.71
N ILE A 22 -0.49 -15.73 3.38
CA ILE A 22 0.83 -16.26 3.78
C ILE A 22 0.66 -17.13 5.03
N ILE A 23 0.96 -18.42 4.93
CA ILE A 23 0.91 -19.35 6.06
C ILE A 23 2.25 -19.33 6.80
N ALA A 24 2.26 -18.86 8.05
CA ALA A 24 3.45 -18.84 8.90
C ALA A 24 3.11 -18.90 10.40
N PRO A 25 4.09 -19.25 11.27
CA PRO A 25 3.86 -19.27 12.71
C PRO A 25 3.60 -17.87 13.30
N GLN A 26 2.58 -17.75 14.15
CA GLN A 26 2.29 -16.55 14.94
C GLN A 26 2.29 -16.88 16.44
N LYS A 27 2.97 -16.03 17.23
CA LYS A 27 2.94 -16.11 18.70
C LYS A 27 1.52 -15.90 19.21
N ASN A 28 1.12 -16.72 20.17
CA ASN A 28 -0.18 -16.63 20.82
C ASN A 28 -0.07 -16.97 22.31
N ASP A 29 -0.54 -16.08 23.16
CA ASP A 29 -0.57 -16.26 24.61
C ASP A 29 -1.98 -16.53 25.15
N ASN A 30 -2.99 -16.63 24.27
CA ASN A 30 -4.38 -16.77 24.63
C ASN A 30 -5.00 -18.03 24.00
N SER A 31 -5.33 -19.01 24.85
CA SER A 31 -5.90 -20.29 24.42
C SER A 31 -7.31 -20.18 23.81
N ASN A 32 -8.00 -19.04 23.91
CA ASN A 32 -9.27 -18.82 23.23
C ASN A 32 -9.12 -18.57 21.72
N TYR A 33 -7.92 -18.21 21.25
CA TYR A 33 -7.65 -17.86 19.86
C TYR A 33 -6.82 -18.91 19.11
N GLY A 34 -6.41 -19.99 19.77
CA GLY A 34 -5.66 -21.08 19.15
C GLY A 34 -4.67 -21.75 20.10
N HIS A 35 -3.73 -22.50 19.52
CA HIS A 35 -2.66 -23.16 20.27
C HIS A 35 -1.72 -22.12 20.92
N VAL A 36 -1.23 -22.43 22.12
CA VAL A 36 -0.27 -21.61 22.89
C VAL A 36 0.99 -22.47 23.07
N PRO A 37 2.20 -21.95 22.85
CA PRO A 37 2.56 -20.53 22.69
C PRO A 37 2.52 -20.00 21.25
N ASP A 38 2.20 -20.85 20.28
CA ASP A 38 2.27 -20.54 18.86
C ASP A 38 1.11 -21.19 18.09
N ILE A 39 0.56 -20.46 17.11
CA ILE A 39 -0.30 -21.00 16.06
C ILE A 39 0.60 -21.19 14.84
N LEU A 40 0.94 -22.45 14.50
CA LEU A 40 1.98 -22.75 13.51
C LEU A 40 1.54 -22.48 12.06
N ASP A 41 0.24 -22.55 11.80
CA ASP A 41 -0.40 -22.44 10.49
C ASP A 41 -1.30 -21.19 10.40
N TYR A 42 -0.87 -20.09 11.01
CA TYR A 42 -1.62 -18.84 10.96
C TYR A 42 -1.55 -18.23 9.55
N GLU A 43 -2.69 -17.77 9.04
CA GLU A 43 -2.80 -17.10 7.75
C GLU A 43 -2.67 -15.58 7.92
N HIS A 44 -1.56 -15.03 7.45
CA HIS A 44 -1.30 -13.60 7.43
C HIS A 44 -1.86 -12.95 6.16
N ASN A 45 -2.63 -11.88 6.36
CA ASN A 45 -3.25 -11.11 5.28
C ASN A 45 -2.72 -9.67 5.25
N HIS A 46 -2.68 -9.08 4.04
CA HIS A 46 -2.19 -7.71 3.78
C HIS A 46 -0.79 -7.42 4.34
N VAL A 47 0.11 -8.40 4.28
CA VAL A 47 1.50 -8.23 4.72
C VAL A 47 2.23 -7.32 3.73
N LEU A 48 2.74 -6.17 4.19
CA LEU A 48 3.51 -5.25 3.37
C LEU A 48 4.79 -5.94 2.87
N ARG A 49 4.89 -6.14 1.55
CA ARG A 49 6.07 -6.71 0.89
C ARG A 49 7.07 -5.62 0.49
N THR A 50 6.61 -4.52 -0.09
CA THR A 50 7.48 -3.41 -0.48
C THR A 50 6.76 -2.08 -0.64
N SER A 51 7.55 -1.01 -0.68
CA SER A 51 7.17 0.34 -1.13
C SER A 51 7.90 0.66 -2.43
N VAL A 52 7.17 0.89 -3.53
CA VAL A 52 7.74 0.98 -4.88
C VAL A 52 8.67 2.19 -5.05
N TRP A 53 8.33 3.34 -4.46
CA TRP A 53 9.16 4.56 -4.48
C TRP A 53 9.72 4.92 -3.10
N GLY A 54 9.89 3.91 -2.24
CA GLY A 54 10.28 4.11 -0.85
C GLY A 54 9.12 4.54 0.05
N ALA A 55 9.41 4.63 1.35
CA ALA A 55 8.42 4.83 2.41
C ALA A 55 7.67 6.18 2.36
N TRP A 56 8.16 7.14 1.57
CA TRP A 56 7.56 8.48 1.45
C TRP A 56 7.00 8.77 0.06
N GLY A 57 7.05 7.80 -0.85
CA GLY A 57 6.56 7.96 -2.21
C GLY A 57 7.33 9.01 -3.01
N THR A 58 6.62 9.66 -3.93
CA THR A 58 7.17 10.72 -4.81
C THR A 58 6.25 11.94 -4.78
N GLU A 59 6.83 13.13 -4.75
CA GLU A 59 6.08 14.39 -4.84
C GLU A 59 5.42 14.49 -6.22
N VAL A 60 4.11 14.73 -6.23
CA VAL A 60 3.30 14.88 -7.45
C VAL A 60 2.59 16.24 -7.51
N VAL A 61 2.54 16.96 -6.39
CA VAL A 61 2.01 18.32 -6.29
C VAL A 61 2.89 19.09 -5.31
N SER A 62 3.39 20.27 -5.69
CA SER A 62 4.42 20.99 -4.92
C SER A 62 3.93 22.28 -4.23
N ALA A 63 2.70 22.72 -4.49
CA ALA A 63 2.14 23.96 -3.91
C ALA A 63 0.60 24.02 -3.96
N GLY A 64 -0.01 23.26 -4.85
CA GLY A 64 -1.46 23.16 -5.00
C GLY A 64 -1.80 22.60 -6.37
N ILE A 65 -3.06 22.23 -6.56
CA ILE A 65 -3.58 21.63 -7.78
C ILE A 65 -5.04 22.04 -7.94
N SER A 66 -5.43 22.38 -9.16
CA SER A 66 -6.76 22.89 -9.45
C SER A 66 -7.77 21.76 -9.62
N GLN A 67 -9.04 22.05 -9.36
CA GLN A 67 -10.14 21.15 -9.65
C GLN A 67 -10.09 20.66 -11.12
N GLY A 68 -10.26 19.36 -11.31
CA GLY A 68 -10.27 18.68 -12.60
C GLY A 68 -8.89 18.32 -13.14
N GLU A 69 -7.80 18.76 -12.50
CA GLU A 69 -6.46 18.35 -12.90
C GLU A 69 -6.20 16.89 -12.52
N THR A 70 -5.39 16.22 -13.34
CA THR A 70 -5.08 14.80 -13.18
C THR A 70 -3.57 14.58 -13.12
N VAL A 71 -3.13 13.85 -12.10
CA VAL A 71 -1.78 13.29 -12.00
C VAL A 71 -1.82 11.85 -12.48
N THR A 72 -0.91 11.50 -13.40
CA THR A 72 -0.77 10.13 -13.93
C THR A 72 0.67 9.68 -13.81
N GLU A 73 0.88 8.54 -13.16
CA GLU A 73 2.20 7.95 -12.97
C GLU A 73 2.19 6.45 -13.29
N TYR A 74 3.37 5.91 -13.62
CA TYR A 74 3.55 4.52 -14.03
C TYR A 74 4.61 3.83 -13.16
N PRO A 75 4.25 3.42 -11.92
CA PRO A 75 5.17 2.69 -11.05
C PRO A 75 5.51 1.31 -11.63
N SER A 76 6.73 0.85 -11.37
CA SER A 76 7.15 -0.52 -11.70
C SER A 76 7.96 -1.09 -10.55
N VAL A 77 7.86 -2.40 -10.36
CA VAL A 77 8.53 -3.12 -9.27
C VAL A 77 8.94 -4.50 -9.75
N THR A 78 10.10 -4.96 -9.29
CA THR A 78 10.54 -6.34 -9.52
C THR A 78 9.88 -7.25 -8.49
N ILE A 79 9.12 -8.25 -8.97
CA ILE A 79 8.51 -9.27 -8.11
C ILE A 79 9.60 -10.24 -7.65
N HIS A 80 9.64 -10.53 -6.34
CA HIS A 80 10.55 -11.54 -5.81
C HIS A 80 9.94 -12.94 -5.93
N ASN A 81 10.77 -13.95 -6.14
CA ASN A 81 10.34 -15.33 -6.41
C ASN A 81 9.55 -16.00 -5.27
N ASP A 82 9.51 -15.42 -4.08
CA ASP A 82 8.78 -15.92 -2.90
C ASP A 82 7.44 -15.21 -2.68
N TRP A 83 6.99 -14.41 -3.65
CA TRP A 83 5.69 -13.74 -3.64
C TRP A 83 4.72 -14.57 -4.47
N VAL A 84 3.48 -14.71 -4.00
CA VAL A 84 2.40 -15.26 -4.81
C VAL A 84 1.63 -14.09 -5.40
N THR A 85 1.92 -13.72 -6.65
CA THR A 85 1.38 -12.49 -7.26
C THR A 85 -0.15 -12.44 -7.30
N ASP A 86 -0.82 -13.58 -7.48
CA ASP A 86 -2.28 -13.67 -7.42
C ASP A 86 -2.86 -13.24 -6.06
N ASN A 87 -2.04 -13.29 -5.00
CA ASN A 87 -2.37 -12.83 -3.67
C ASN A 87 -1.83 -11.42 -3.37
N CYS A 88 -1.18 -10.77 -4.33
CA CYS A 88 -0.62 -9.43 -4.17
C CYS A 88 -1.65 -8.34 -4.52
N THR A 89 -1.71 -7.33 -3.66
CA THR A 89 -2.52 -6.13 -3.83
C THR A 89 -1.59 -4.93 -3.97
N VAL A 90 -1.83 -4.11 -4.99
CA VAL A 90 -1.24 -2.78 -5.13
C VAL A 90 -2.10 -1.79 -4.35
N ILE A 91 -1.49 -1.06 -3.44
CA ILE A 91 -2.11 0.00 -2.65
C ILE A 91 -1.51 1.32 -3.10
N ALA A 92 -2.33 2.19 -3.69
CA ALA A 92 -1.94 3.53 -4.10
C ALA A 92 -2.60 4.54 -3.17
N PHE A 93 -1.84 5.49 -2.64
CA PHE A 93 -2.42 6.57 -1.84
C PHE A 93 -1.68 7.88 -2.02
N ILE A 94 -2.42 8.98 -1.94
CA ILE A 94 -1.89 10.33 -1.97
C ILE A 94 -2.10 11.00 -0.61
N TYR A 95 -1.07 11.66 -0.10
CA TYR A 95 -1.12 12.30 1.21
C TYR A 95 -0.46 13.67 1.20
N ASN A 96 -0.93 14.56 2.08
CA ASN A 96 -0.33 15.88 2.30
C ASN A 96 0.96 15.74 3.14
N THR A 97 2.08 16.26 2.66
CA THR A 97 3.39 16.00 3.26
C THR A 97 3.67 16.78 4.55
N GLU A 98 2.88 17.82 4.84
CA GLU A 98 3.00 18.60 6.08
C GLU A 98 2.17 18.01 7.22
N THR A 99 0.95 17.58 6.91
CA THR A 99 -0.03 17.07 7.89
C THR A 99 -0.05 15.55 8.01
N TYR A 100 0.55 14.85 7.04
CA TYR A 100 0.51 13.39 6.88
C TYR A 100 -0.90 12.79 6.68
N ASN A 101 -1.89 13.63 6.39
CA ASN A 101 -3.24 13.16 6.09
C ASN A 101 -3.26 12.48 4.72
N ILE A 102 -3.69 11.22 4.69
CA ILE A 102 -4.06 10.53 3.46
C ILE A 102 -5.38 11.12 2.96
N ILE A 103 -5.37 11.61 1.73
CA ILE A 103 -6.53 12.29 1.12
C ILE A 103 -7.37 11.29 0.34
N GLN A 104 -6.71 10.37 -0.36
CA GLN A 104 -7.34 9.31 -1.12
C GLN A 104 -6.43 8.09 -1.16
N ALA A 105 -7.03 6.91 -1.15
CA ALA A 105 -6.37 5.64 -1.35
C ALA A 105 -7.23 4.76 -2.26
N GLU A 106 -6.57 3.90 -3.03
CA GLU A 106 -7.16 2.88 -3.88
C GLU A 106 -6.36 1.59 -3.72
N GLU A 107 -7.03 0.45 -3.77
CA GLU A 107 -6.38 -0.85 -3.83
C GLU A 107 -6.84 -1.64 -5.05
N THR A 108 -5.93 -2.38 -5.67
CA THR A 108 -6.26 -3.22 -6.82
C THR A 108 -5.38 -4.46 -6.85
N ALA A 109 -5.85 -5.54 -7.49
CA ALA A 109 -5.04 -6.73 -7.69
C ALA A 109 -3.80 -6.41 -8.53
N MET A 110 -2.66 -7.01 -8.19
CA MET A 110 -1.45 -6.86 -8.98
C MET A 110 -1.63 -7.49 -10.37
N ILE A 111 -1.18 -6.79 -11.42
CA ILE A 111 -1.22 -7.28 -12.80
C ILE A 111 0.22 -7.45 -13.30
N GLU A 112 0.53 -8.63 -13.81
CA GLU A 112 1.81 -8.94 -14.47
C GLU A 112 1.71 -8.60 -15.97
N TYR A 113 2.74 -7.97 -16.52
CA TYR A 113 2.86 -7.60 -17.94
C TYR A 113 4.19 -8.08 -18.53
#